data_AF-I0I334-F1
#
_entry.id   AF-I0I334-F1
#
_cell.length_a   1.000
_cell.length_b   1.000
_cell.length_c   1.000
_cell.angle_alpha   90.00
_cell.angle_beta   90.00
_cell.angle_gamma   90.00
#
_symmetry.space_group_name_H-M   'P 1'
#
loop_
_entity.id
_entity.type
_entity.pdbx_description
1 polymer ?
#
loop_
_entity_poly.entity_id
_entity_poly.type
_entity_poly.pdbx_seq_one_letter_code
_entity_poly.pdbx_strand_id
1 'polypeptide(L)'
;MKNFLKFLFFAVIFAGVVYALKQIFAPSNQNSAATSGVLPSQPIKSLDEAPLGGKISEELLKILVCPEDKGPLELVDDGKFLLNPRNGYKYPIRNGIPVMLIEEGKKYRDPNFVPKSDNATA
;
A
#
# COMPACT_ATOMS: atom_id res chain seq x y z
N MET A 1 -51.77 -15.39 26.64
CA MET A 1 -50.58 -16.03 26.04
C MET A 1 -50.49 -15.91 24.51
N LYS A 2 -51.56 -15.57 23.77
CA LYS A 2 -51.55 -15.50 22.29
C LYS A 2 -50.81 -14.28 21.71
N ASN A 3 -50.67 -13.20 22.47
CA ASN A 3 -50.01 -11.97 22.03
C ASN A 3 -48.48 -12.07 22.16
N PHE A 4 -47.98 -12.80 23.16
CA PHE A 4 -46.55 -13.02 23.37
C PHE A 4 -45.94 -13.86 22.24
N LEU A 5 -46.66 -14.89 21.77
CA LEU A 5 -46.21 -15.70 20.65
C LEU A 5 -46.14 -14.91 19.33
N LYS A 6 -47.08 -13.97 19.12
CA LYS A 6 -47.02 -13.04 17.96
C LYS A 6 -45.79 -12.13 18.04
N PHE A 7 -45.49 -11.58 19.20
CA PHE A 7 -44.28 -10.76 19.40
C PHE A 7 -42.99 -11.56 19.12
N LEU A 8 -42.92 -12.82 19.53
CA LEU A 8 -41.77 -13.69 19.24
C LEU A 8 -41.60 -13.91 17.73
N PHE A 9 -42.70 -14.14 17.00
CA PHE A 9 -42.68 -14.27 15.54
C PHE A 9 -42.19 -12.99 14.85
N PHE A 10 -42.67 -11.81 15.27
CA PHE A 10 -42.22 -10.54 14.70
C PHE A 10 -40.74 -10.25 15.00
N ALA A 11 -40.25 -10.62 16.18
CA ALA A 11 -38.83 -10.44 16.54
C ALA A 11 -37.90 -11.30 15.66
N VAL A 12 -38.27 -12.56 15.38
CA VAL A 12 -37.47 -13.45 14.51
C VAL A 12 -37.46 -12.94 13.06
N ILE A 13 -38.61 -12.50 12.56
CA ILE A 13 -38.71 -11.93 11.20
C ILE A 13 -37.87 -10.65 11.11
N PHE A 14 -37.98 -9.74 12.09
CA PHE A 14 -37.22 -8.50 12.09
C PHE A 14 -35.71 -8.75 12.15
N ALA A 15 -35.25 -9.67 13.00
CA ALA A 15 -33.84 -10.07 13.05
C ALA A 15 -33.36 -10.67 11.71
N GLY A 16 -34.18 -11.49 11.06
CA GLY A 16 -33.89 -12.03 9.73
C GLY A 16 -33.80 -10.96 8.64
N VAL A 17 -34.70 -9.98 8.65
CA VAL A 17 -34.69 -8.85 7.70
C VAL A 17 -33.46 -7.98 7.90
N VAL A 18 -33.09 -7.67 9.15
CA VAL A 18 -31.86 -6.93 9.46
C VAL A 18 -30.62 -7.68 9.01
N TYR A 19 -30.57 -9.00 9.23
CA TYR A 19 -29.46 -9.85 8.77
C TYR A 19 -29.34 -9.85 7.23
N ALA A 20 -30.47 -9.99 6.52
CA ALA A 20 -30.49 -9.96 5.06
C ALA A 20 -30.08 -8.59 4.49
N LEU A 21 -30.56 -7.48 5.07
CA LEU A 21 -30.17 -6.13 4.67
C LEU A 21 -28.66 -5.91 4.90
N LYS A 22 -28.13 -6.37 6.03
CA LYS A 22 -26.68 -6.31 6.28
C LYS A 22 -25.89 -7.11 5.23
N GLN A 23 -26.41 -8.24 4.76
CA GLN A 23 -25.74 -9.06 3.75
C GLN A 23 -25.84 -8.47 2.33
N ILE A 24 -26.91 -7.74 2.01
CA ILE A 24 -27.05 -7.03 0.72
C ILE A 24 -26.20 -5.76 0.67
N PHE A 25 -26.09 -5.04 1.79
CA PHE A 25 -25.33 -3.78 1.87
C PHE A 25 -23.90 -3.94 2.42
N ALA A 26 -23.45 -5.17 2.71
CA ALA A 26 -22.05 -5.42 3.04
C ALA A 26 -21.20 -5.17 1.77
N PRO A 27 -20.22 -4.25 1.83
CA PRO A 27 -19.35 -4.00 0.69
C PRO A 27 -18.59 -5.29 0.36
N SER A 28 -18.67 -5.71 -0.90
CA SER A 28 -17.85 -6.79 -1.42
C SER A 28 -16.38 -6.40 -1.23
N ASN A 29 -15.70 -7.12 -0.34
CA ASN A 29 -14.26 -7.02 -0.17
C ASN A 29 -13.63 -7.60 -1.45
N GLN A 30 -13.33 -6.71 -2.39
CA GLN A 30 -12.60 -7.01 -3.62
C GLN A 30 -11.14 -7.33 -3.25
N ASN A 31 -10.91 -8.51 -2.69
CA ASN A 31 -9.60 -9.14 -2.78
C ASN A 31 -9.42 -9.53 -4.25
N SER A 32 -8.91 -8.60 -5.05
CA SER A 32 -8.50 -8.84 -6.43
C SER A 32 -7.30 -9.77 -6.43
N ALA A 33 -7.58 -11.07 -6.45
CA ALA A 33 -6.62 -12.10 -6.80
C ALA A 33 -6.21 -11.92 -8.26
N ALA A 34 -4.90 -12.01 -8.48
CA ALA A 34 -4.19 -11.90 -9.74
C ALA A 34 -4.93 -12.51 -10.95
N THR A 35 -5.32 -11.64 -11.90
CA THR A 35 -5.64 -12.02 -13.28
C THR A 35 -4.58 -11.41 -14.18
N SER A 36 -3.90 -12.28 -14.94
CA SER A 36 -2.93 -11.93 -15.97
C SER A 36 -3.44 -10.82 -16.89
N GLY A 37 -2.65 -9.74 -17.01
CA GLY A 37 -2.62 -8.85 -18.18
C GLY A 37 -3.93 -8.24 -18.65
N VAL A 38 -4.69 -7.60 -17.75
CA VAL A 38 -5.79 -6.69 -18.14
C VAL A 38 -5.30 -5.26 -18.00
N LEU A 39 -5.31 -4.47 -19.08
CA LEU A 39 -5.10 -3.02 -18.95
C LEU A 39 -6.20 -2.43 -18.06
N PRO A 40 -5.87 -1.51 -17.14
CA PRO A 40 -6.90 -0.88 -16.32
C PRO A 40 -7.94 -0.21 -17.22
N SER A 41 -9.22 -0.40 -16.90
CA SER A 41 -10.35 0.22 -17.61
C SER A 41 -10.37 1.74 -17.46
N GLN A 42 -9.60 2.27 -16.50
CA GLN A 42 -9.40 3.69 -16.30
C GLN A 42 -8.03 4.13 -16.85
N PRO A 43 -7.95 5.32 -17.47
CA PRO A 43 -6.68 5.88 -17.91
C PRO A 43 -5.70 5.91 -16.73
N ILE A 44 -4.49 5.42 -16.97
CA ILE A 44 -3.42 5.40 -15.98
C ILE A 44 -3.13 6.86 -15.64
N LYS A 45 -3.52 7.29 -14.43
CA LYS A 45 -3.16 8.59 -13.89
C LYS A 45 -1.63 8.65 -13.79
N SER A 46 -1.06 9.83 -13.94
CA SER A 46 0.38 10.04 -13.83
C SER A 46 0.88 9.50 -12.49
N LEU A 47 2.17 9.12 -12.46
CA LEU A 47 2.78 8.49 -11.30
C LEU A 47 2.66 9.35 -10.02
N ASP A 48 2.59 10.66 -10.21
CA ASP A 48 2.50 11.64 -9.13
C ASP A 48 1.16 11.62 -8.41
N GLU A 49 0.08 11.23 -9.08
CA GLU A 49 -1.26 11.17 -8.48
C GLU A 49 -1.49 9.91 -7.64
N ALA A 50 -0.65 8.87 -7.77
CA ALA A 50 -0.83 7.65 -7.00
C ALA A 50 -0.47 7.88 -5.51
N PRO A 51 -1.31 7.44 -4.55
CA PRO A 51 -1.04 7.65 -3.13
C PRO A 51 0.30 7.05 -2.67
N LEU A 52 1.01 7.76 -1.80
CA LEU A 52 2.23 7.27 -1.17
C LEU A 52 1.93 6.19 -0.10
N GLY A 53 2.86 5.25 0.03
CA GLY A 53 2.81 4.14 0.98
C GLY A 53 2.16 2.87 0.41
N GLY A 54 1.80 1.97 1.32
CA GLY A 54 1.31 0.63 1.05
C GLY A 54 2.23 -0.44 1.66
N LYS A 55 1.75 -1.68 1.71
CA LYS A 55 2.49 -2.78 2.34
C LYS A 55 3.49 -3.37 1.36
N ILE A 56 4.75 -3.48 1.79
CA ILE A 56 5.81 -4.23 1.10
C ILE A 56 6.22 -5.40 1.99
N SER A 57 6.52 -6.55 1.39
CA SER A 57 7.04 -7.70 2.12
C SER A 57 8.48 -7.48 2.57
N GLU A 58 8.82 -7.97 3.76
CA GLU A 58 10.20 -7.88 4.29
C GLU A 58 11.21 -8.62 3.40
N GLU A 59 10.79 -9.70 2.74
CA GLU A 59 11.62 -10.43 1.79
C GLU A 59 11.99 -9.58 0.57
N LEU A 60 11.04 -8.80 0.03
CA LEU A 60 11.31 -7.88 -1.07
C LEU A 60 12.27 -6.77 -0.63
N LEU A 61 12.07 -6.19 0.57
CA LEU A 61 12.98 -5.16 1.08
C LEU A 61 14.43 -5.63 1.17
N LYS A 62 14.67 -6.91 1.48
CA LYS A 62 16.02 -7.48 1.57
C LYS A 62 16.75 -7.60 0.23
N ILE A 63 16.01 -7.67 -0.89
CA ILE A 63 16.61 -7.78 -2.23
C ILE A 63 16.68 -6.44 -2.96
N LEU A 64 15.96 -5.42 -2.50
CA LEU A 64 15.95 -4.11 -3.14
C LEU A 64 17.28 -3.37 -2.93
N VAL A 65 17.78 -2.80 -4.02
CA VAL A 65 18.99 -1.98 -4.06
C VAL A 65 18.73 -0.70 -4.83
N CYS A 66 19.55 0.32 -4.58
CA CYS A 66 19.48 1.56 -5.34
C CYS A 66 19.68 1.30 -6.85
N PRO A 67 18.81 1.80 -7.74
CA PRO A 67 18.96 1.63 -9.19
C PRO A 67 20.22 2.29 -9.75
N GLU A 68 20.73 3.35 -9.13
CA GLU A 68 21.89 4.11 -9.62
C GLU A 68 23.22 3.46 -9.20
N ASP A 69 23.43 3.19 -7.91
CA ASP A 69 24.72 2.73 -7.38
C ASP A 69 24.72 1.27 -6.86
N LYS A 70 23.56 0.60 -6.91
CA LYS A 70 23.34 -0.80 -6.48
C LYS A 70 23.60 -1.08 -5.00
N GLY A 71 23.78 -0.07 -4.15
CA GLY A 71 23.97 -0.28 -2.72
C GLY A 71 22.64 -0.36 -1.94
N PRO A 72 22.72 -0.57 -0.61
CA PRO A 72 21.55 -0.74 0.25
C PRO A 72 20.67 0.51 0.35
N LEU A 73 19.41 0.28 0.73
CA LEU A 73 18.36 1.28 0.92
C LEU A 73 17.76 1.18 2.34
N GLU A 74 17.36 2.32 2.89
CA GLU A 74 16.71 2.44 4.19
C GLU A 74 15.24 2.83 4.01
N LEU A 75 14.33 2.16 4.73
CA LEU A 75 12.92 2.52 4.72
C LEU A 75 12.68 3.75 5.62
N VAL A 76 12.14 4.82 5.08
CA VAL A 76 11.92 6.10 5.79
C VAL A 76 10.51 6.64 5.59
N ASP A 77 10.17 7.73 6.28
CA ASP A 77 8.88 8.43 6.22
C ASP A 77 7.68 7.50 6.43
N ASP A 78 7.71 6.71 7.51
CA ASP A 78 6.69 5.72 7.86
C ASP A 78 6.46 4.66 6.76
N GLY A 79 7.51 4.30 6.02
CA GLY A 79 7.43 3.30 4.95
C GLY A 79 6.94 3.84 3.61
N LYS A 80 7.02 5.16 3.39
CA LYS A 80 6.64 5.79 2.12
C LYS A 80 7.79 5.94 1.15
N PHE A 81 9.03 5.88 1.62
CA PHE A 81 10.21 6.05 0.77
C PHE A 81 11.32 5.06 1.11
N LEU A 82 12.11 4.72 0.09
CA LEU A 82 13.39 4.04 0.22
C LEU A 82 14.52 5.05 -0.01
N LEU A 83 15.26 5.37 1.04
CA LEU A 83 16.38 6.31 1.02
C LEU A 83 17.68 5.58 0.71
N ASN A 84 18.48 6.11 -0.20
CA ASN A 84 19.89 5.76 -0.31
C ASN A 84 20.74 6.69 0.60
N PRO A 85 21.38 6.18 1.66
CA PRO A 85 22.14 6.98 2.63
C PRO A 85 23.52 7.44 2.12
N ARG A 86 23.87 7.18 0.86
CA ARG A 86 25.13 7.63 0.20
C ARG A 86 24.93 8.83 -0.71
N ASN A 87 23.82 8.89 -1.45
CA ASN A 87 23.53 9.97 -2.42
C ASN A 87 22.32 10.84 -2.05
N GLY A 88 21.50 10.42 -1.08
CA GLY A 88 20.32 11.12 -0.59
C GLY A 88 19.07 10.92 -1.43
N TYR A 89 19.09 10.03 -2.42
CA TYR A 89 17.97 9.79 -3.32
C TYR A 89 16.87 9.02 -2.57
N LYS A 90 15.62 9.43 -2.78
CA LYS A 90 14.46 8.80 -2.14
C LYS A 90 13.53 8.25 -3.21
N TYR A 91 13.31 6.94 -3.19
CA TYR A 91 12.41 6.27 -4.12
C TYR A 91 11.03 6.12 -3.47
N PRO A 92 9.97 6.74 -4.02
CA PRO A 92 8.64 6.67 -3.42
C PRO A 92 8.06 5.25 -3.55
N ILE A 93 7.34 4.83 -2.52
CA ILE A 93 6.49 3.65 -2.55
C ILE A 93 5.08 4.15 -2.81
N ARG A 94 4.43 3.67 -3.87
CA ARG A 94 3.06 4.07 -4.24
C ARG A 94 2.18 2.85 -4.39
N ASN A 95 1.07 2.80 -3.65
CA ASN A 95 0.20 1.63 -3.57
C ASN A 95 0.95 0.31 -3.25
N GLY A 96 2.01 0.39 -2.43
CA GLY A 96 2.86 -0.77 -2.10
C GLY A 96 3.86 -1.16 -3.18
N ILE A 97 3.98 -0.38 -4.25
CA ILE A 97 4.93 -0.61 -5.35
C ILE A 97 6.08 0.39 -5.22
N PRO A 98 7.32 -0.07 -4.97
CA PRO A 98 8.51 0.78 -5.05
C PRO A 98 8.73 1.33 -6.46
N VAL A 99 8.79 2.65 -6.58
CA VAL A 99 9.11 3.32 -7.84
C VAL A 99 10.64 3.43 -7.98
N MET A 100 11.24 2.40 -8.54
CA MET A 100 12.70 2.25 -8.65
C MET A 100 13.28 2.93 -9.91
N LEU A 101 12.87 4.18 -10.16
CA LEU A 101 13.37 5.01 -11.27
C LEU A 101 14.37 6.06 -10.75
N ILE A 102 15.45 6.30 -11.49
CA ILE A 102 16.53 7.21 -11.08
C ILE A 102 16.01 8.65 -10.99
N GLU A 103 15.14 9.04 -11.93
CA GLU A 103 14.53 10.36 -12.06
C GLU A 103 13.67 10.68 -10.84
N GLU A 104 12.90 9.70 -10.37
CA GLU A 104 12.09 9.84 -9.16
C GLU A 104 12.96 9.93 -7.91
N GLY A 105 14.04 9.13 -7.85
CA GLY A 105 15.05 9.24 -6.79
C GLY A 105 15.66 10.65 -6.68
N LYS A 106 16.00 11.25 -7.82
CA LYS A 106 16.54 12.62 -7.93
C LYS A 106 15.50 13.68 -7.54
N LYS A 107 14.25 13.51 -7.99
CA LYS A 107 13.13 14.40 -7.70
C LYS A 107 12.85 14.54 -6.21
N TYR A 108 12.94 13.43 -5.47
CA TYR A 108 12.69 13.39 -4.02
C TYR A 108 13.99 13.43 -3.18
N ARG A 109 15.14 13.76 -3.77
CA ARG A 109 16.40 13.86 -3.05
C ARG A 109 16.28 14.85 -1.90
N ASP A 110 16.75 14.46 -0.72
CA ASP A 110 16.80 15.35 0.43
C ASP A 110 17.85 16.46 0.20
N PRO A 111 17.45 17.75 0.19
CA PRO A 111 18.38 18.86 -0.06
C PRO A 111 19.38 19.06 1.09
N ASN A 112 19.04 18.65 2.31
CA ASN A 112 19.89 18.77 3.50
C ASN A 112 20.65 17.47 3.80
N PHE A 113 20.69 16.56 2.83
CA PHE A 113 21.29 15.27 2.98
C PHE A 113 22.79 15.37 3.32
N VAL A 114 23.16 14.78 4.45
CA VAL A 114 24.55 14.54 4.83
C VAL A 114 24.84 13.07 4.54
N PRO A 115 25.78 12.75 3.62
CA PRO A 115 26.16 11.38 3.35
C PRO A 115 26.57 10.69 4.65
N LYS A 116 26.00 9.53 4.92
CA LYS A 116 26.54 8.67 5.97
C LYS A 116 27.90 8.22 5.47
N SER A 117 28.98 8.66 6.13
CA SER A 117 30.30 8.14 5.83
C SER A 117 30.29 6.67 6.19
N ASP A 118 30.27 5.80 5.19
CA ASP A 118 30.38 4.37 5.37
C ASP A 118 31.82 4.10 5.84
N ASN A 119 32.09 4.29 7.14
CA ASN A 119 33.29 3.83 7.80
C ASN A 119 33.21 2.30 7.92
N ALA A 120 33.23 1.62 6.77
CA ALA A 120 33.49 0.20 6.66
C ALA A 120 34.93 0.06 6.13
N THR A 121 35.88 0.18 7.06
CA THR A 121 37.29 -0.17 6.86
C THR A 121 37.44 -1.67 6.68
N ALA A 122 37.98 -2.11 5.53
CA ALA A 122 38.94 -3.22 5.38
C ALA A 122 39.41 -3.31 3.93
#